data_AF-A0A519LK55-F1
#
_entry.id   AF-A0A519LK55-F1
#
_cell.length_a   1.000
_cell.length_b   1.000
_cell.length_c   1.000
_cell.angle_alpha   90.00
_cell.angle_beta   90.00
_cell.angle_gamma   90.00
#
_symmetry.space_group_name_H-M   'P 1'
#
loop_
_entity.id
_entity.type
_entity.pdbx_description
1 polymer ?
#
loop_
_entity_poly.entity_id
_entity_poly.type
_entity_poly.pdbx_seq_one_letter_code
_entity_poly.pdbx_strand_id
1 'polypeptide(L)'
;YQFVSQDVPAESHWELLHKAHDWGFTISEQAKLCKNLDEIKEFISFWDEERHKLPFEIDGIVLKVNSLKQQRQLGYTAKSPRWAMAYKFKAEKVETELQSVSYQVGRTGAITPVANLKPVLLAGTVVKRASLHNEDIIKKLGLHEHDFVYVEKGGEIIPKIVGINTEKRTSDSKEVEYIKNCPECGTELVKVEDQAIHFCPNDLHCPPQVVGRMIHYVSRKALNIDNLGSETIEQLYREKLIENPADFYALTKEQILPLERMAEKSAQNIIDGIEKSKEIPFEKVLFGIGIKHVGETVAKKLVKNFNTIDDLKNATAEELCQVEDIGMKIAVSIVDFFNNPENILMLERLKSYGVQLEKGENTNEVLSNTLESKTFLFTGKLSLFTRESAEEMVEKHGGKNISAVSKNLNYLVVGEKAGSKLKKAQDIGTITILDEQEFLDLIG
;
A
#
# COMPACT_ATOMS: atom_id res chain seq x y z
N TYR A 1 -2.02 14.87 19.56
CA TYR A 1 -0.95 15.18 20.54
C TYR A 1 -0.38 13.90 21.13
N GLN A 2 0.91 13.67 20.90
CA GLN A 2 1.74 12.68 21.59
C GLN A 2 2.98 13.44 22.07
N PHE A 3 3.35 13.26 23.34
CA PHE A 3 4.57 13.80 23.91
C PHE A 3 5.67 12.74 23.76
N VAL A 4 6.78 13.08 23.11
CA VAL A 4 7.90 12.15 22.87
C VAL A 4 9.11 12.65 23.66
N SER A 5 9.41 11.98 24.77
CA SER A 5 10.54 12.29 25.66
C SER A 5 11.00 11.02 26.38
N GLN A 6 12.28 10.99 26.81
CA GLN A 6 12.82 9.94 27.68
C GLN A 6 12.18 10.02 29.08
N ASP A 7 12.01 11.23 29.59
CA ASP A 7 11.30 11.51 30.84
C ASP A 7 9.93 12.13 30.54
N VAL A 8 8.88 11.49 31.07
CA VAL A 8 7.52 11.96 30.92
C VAL A 8 7.17 12.75 32.18
N PRO A 9 6.98 14.09 32.10
CA PRO A 9 6.86 14.95 33.28
C PRO A 9 5.51 14.81 33.99
N ALA A 10 4.68 13.83 33.67
CA ALA A 10 3.33 13.68 34.21
C ALA A 10 2.89 12.22 34.21
N GLU A 11 1.89 11.91 35.04
CA GLU A 11 1.35 10.54 35.15
C GLU A 11 0.15 10.31 34.23
N SER A 12 -0.49 11.40 33.78
CA SER A 12 -1.68 11.36 32.92
C SER A 12 -1.50 12.17 31.63
N HIS A 13 -2.24 11.77 30.59
CA HIS A 13 -2.27 12.48 29.31
C HIS A 13 -2.88 13.88 29.46
N TRP A 14 -3.86 14.03 30.36
CA TRP A 14 -4.48 15.32 30.68
C TRP A 14 -3.48 16.31 31.27
N GLU A 15 -2.68 15.89 32.25
CA GLU A 15 -1.60 16.70 32.81
C GLU A 15 -0.55 17.06 31.76
N LEU A 16 -0.22 16.14 30.85
CA LEU A 16 0.70 16.44 29.74
C LEU A 16 0.18 17.55 28.83
N LEU A 17 -1.12 17.58 28.53
CA LEU A 17 -1.71 18.65 27.73
C LEU A 17 -1.59 20.00 28.44
N HIS A 18 -1.91 20.05 29.73
CA HIS A 18 -1.78 21.29 30.51
C HIS A 18 -0.31 21.74 30.64
N LYS A 19 0.63 20.83 30.88
CA LYS A 19 2.06 21.19 30.88
C LYS A 19 2.54 21.71 29.54
N ALA A 20 2.07 21.11 28.44
CA ALA A 20 2.39 21.62 27.10
C ALA A 20 1.83 23.04 26.90
N HIS A 21 0.62 23.31 27.40
CA HIS A 21 0.07 24.67 27.41
C HIS A 21 0.93 25.64 28.21
N ASP A 22 1.38 25.26 29.41
CA ASP A 22 2.27 26.08 30.24
C ASP A 22 3.62 26.38 29.57
N TRP A 23 4.07 25.50 28.66
CA TRP A 23 5.26 25.71 27.84
C TRP A 23 5.02 26.55 26.58
N GLY A 24 3.80 27.04 26.37
CA GLY A 24 3.43 27.89 25.24
C GLY A 24 2.88 27.16 24.02
N PHE A 25 2.60 25.85 24.11
CA PHE A 25 1.91 25.13 23.03
C PHE A 25 0.41 25.38 23.09
N THR A 26 -0.22 25.55 21.93
CA THR A 26 -1.69 25.63 21.85
C THR A 26 -2.32 24.26 22.06
N ILE A 27 -3.24 24.17 23.03
CA ILE A 27 -4.09 23.00 23.24
C ILE A 27 -5.54 23.32 22.88
N SER A 28 -6.33 22.29 22.57
CA SER A 28 -7.76 22.47 22.34
C SER A 28 -8.47 22.79 23.65
N GLU A 29 -9.14 23.95 23.69
CA GLU A 29 -10.00 24.38 24.80
C GLU A 29 -11.23 23.47 24.98
N GLN A 30 -11.58 22.72 23.93
CA GLN A 30 -12.73 21.82 23.89
C GLN A 30 -12.44 20.47 24.55
N ALA A 31 -11.17 20.15 24.86
CA ALA A 31 -10.81 18.88 25.48
C ALA A 31 -11.46 18.76 26.87
N LYS A 32 -11.89 17.55 27.24
CA LYS A 32 -12.52 17.26 28.55
C LYS A 32 -11.99 15.96 29.14
N LEU A 33 -11.71 15.96 30.43
CA LEU A 33 -11.45 14.74 31.19
C LEU A 33 -12.78 14.11 31.60
N CYS A 34 -13.12 12.96 31.01
CA CYS A 34 -14.32 12.19 31.37
C CYS A 34 -13.97 11.04 32.32
N LYS A 35 -14.75 10.88 33.40
CA LYS A 35 -14.49 9.87 34.45
C LYS A 35 -15.23 8.55 34.24
N ASN A 36 -16.25 8.54 33.40
CA ASN A 36 -17.10 7.38 33.13
C ASN A 36 -17.65 7.41 31.69
N LEU A 37 -18.34 6.34 31.29
CA LEU A 37 -18.90 6.21 29.95
C LEU A 37 -20.01 7.20 29.65
N ASP A 38 -20.78 7.63 30.66
CA ASP A 38 -21.91 8.54 30.45
C ASP A 38 -21.40 9.95 30.16
N GLU A 39 -20.37 10.42 30.87
CA GLU A 39 -19.66 11.67 30.55
C GLU A 39 -19.02 11.64 29.15
N ILE A 40 -18.58 10.47 28.68
CA ILE A 40 -18.07 10.31 27.31
C ILE A 40 -19.22 10.45 26.30
N LYS A 41 -20.35 9.78 26.52
CA LYS A 41 -21.52 9.88 25.64
C LYS A 41 -22.07 11.30 25.57
N GLU A 42 -22.21 11.97 26.70
CA GLU A 42 -22.64 13.37 26.77
C GLU A 42 -21.69 14.27 25.98
N PHE A 43 -20.37 14.08 26.12
CA PHE A 43 -19.38 14.84 25.36
C PHE A 43 -19.48 14.59 23.85
N ILE A 44 -19.72 13.33 23.45
CA ILE A 44 -19.94 12.97 22.05
C ILE A 44 -21.21 13.63 21.51
N SER A 45 -22.34 13.50 22.20
CA SER A 45 -23.62 14.09 21.76
C SER A 45 -23.56 15.60 21.68
N PHE A 46 -22.93 16.27 22.66
CA PHE A 46 -22.76 17.72 22.63
C PHE A 46 -21.97 18.17 21.40
N TRP A 47 -20.83 17.54 21.11
CA TRP A 47 -20.01 17.91 19.96
C TRP A 47 -20.55 17.39 18.62
N ASP A 48 -21.49 16.44 18.62
CA ASP A 48 -22.19 16.03 17.39
C ASP A 48 -23.05 17.17 16.82
N GLU A 49 -23.53 18.08 17.68
CA GLU A 49 -24.32 19.25 17.29
C GLU A 49 -23.48 20.53 17.26
N GLU A 50 -22.72 20.81 18.33
CA GLU A 50 -22.04 22.09 18.51
C GLU A 50 -20.80 22.26 17.63
N ARG A 51 -20.27 21.19 17.02
CA ARG A 51 -19.11 21.28 16.11
C ARG A 51 -19.32 22.28 14.97
N HIS A 52 -20.56 22.49 14.53
CA HIS A 52 -20.87 23.40 13.43
C HIS A 52 -20.65 24.89 13.78
N LYS A 53 -20.45 25.20 15.08
CA LYS A 53 -20.14 26.55 15.56
C LYS A 53 -18.65 26.79 15.76
N LEU A 54 -17.82 25.75 15.64
CA LEU A 54 -16.37 25.89 15.77
C LEU A 54 -15.80 26.67 14.57
N PRO A 55 -14.72 27.44 14.76
CA PRO A 55 -14.04 28.13 13.67
C PRO A 55 -13.23 27.17 12.77
N PHE A 56 -13.34 25.86 12.98
CA PHE A 56 -12.67 24.79 12.25
C PHE A 56 -13.56 23.55 12.20
N GLU A 57 -13.33 22.69 11.20
CA GLU A 57 -14.07 21.43 11.04
C GLU A 57 -13.46 20.32 11.90
N ILE A 58 -14.31 19.45 12.44
CA ILE A 58 -13.90 18.21 13.11
C ILE A 58 -14.76 17.05 12.62
N ASP A 59 -14.12 15.90 12.43
CA ASP A 59 -14.74 14.69 11.87
C ASP A 59 -15.12 13.64 12.95
N GLY A 60 -14.87 13.98 14.20
CA GLY A 60 -15.09 13.11 15.35
C GLY A 60 -14.34 13.54 16.59
N ILE A 61 -14.30 12.65 17.56
CA ILE A 61 -13.64 12.83 18.86
C ILE A 61 -12.64 11.71 19.08
N VAL A 62 -11.44 12.03 19.55
CA VAL A 62 -10.46 11.01 19.93
C VAL A 62 -10.57 10.70 21.41
N LEU A 63 -11.01 9.49 21.73
CA LEU A 63 -11.05 8.97 23.09
C LEU A 63 -9.70 8.36 23.43
N LYS A 64 -9.13 8.71 24.58
CA LYS A 64 -7.82 8.20 25.04
C LYS A 64 -7.91 7.78 26.50
N VAL A 65 -7.30 6.63 26.81
CA VAL A 65 -7.07 6.24 28.21
C VAL A 65 -6.13 7.26 28.85
N ASN A 66 -6.55 7.88 29.96
CA ASN A 66 -5.82 9.01 30.53
C ASN A 66 -4.48 8.59 31.19
N SER A 67 -4.41 7.44 31.86
CA SER A 67 -3.20 6.99 32.55
C SER A 67 -2.11 6.56 31.57
N LEU A 68 -0.92 7.16 31.64
CA LEU A 68 0.20 6.81 30.75
C LEU A 68 0.76 5.43 31.05
N LYS A 69 0.65 4.96 32.30
CA LYS A 69 1.00 3.59 32.68
C LYS A 69 0.12 2.57 31.96
N GLN A 70 -1.19 2.82 31.90
CA GLN A 70 -2.14 1.96 31.19
C GLN A 70 -1.89 2.00 29.67
N GLN A 71 -1.58 3.17 29.10
CA GLN A 71 -1.21 3.27 27.67
C GLN A 71 0.00 2.40 27.32
N ARG A 72 1.06 2.42 28.15
CA ARG A 72 2.26 1.58 27.97
C ARG A 72 1.95 0.09 28.03
N GLN A 73 1.04 -0.33 28.92
CA GLN A 73 0.61 -1.73 29.05
C GLN A 73 -0.23 -2.19 27.84
N LEU A 74 -1.12 -1.32 27.35
CA LEU A 74 -1.98 -1.63 26.20
C LEU A 74 -1.20 -1.69 24.88
N GLY A 75 -0.17 -0.86 24.71
CA GLY A 75 0.71 -0.90 23.54
C GLY A 75 0.00 -0.59 22.21
N TYR A 76 0.51 -1.18 21.13
CA TYR A 76 0.13 -0.86 19.75
C TYR A 76 -0.16 -2.13 18.94
N THR A 77 -0.95 -2.00 17.88
CA THR A 77 -1.00 -2.95 16.76
C THR A 77 0.08 -2.58 15.73
N ALA A 78 0.11 -3.25 14.57
CA ALA A 78 1.04 -2.89 13.50
C ALA A 78 0.87 -1.44 12.99
N LYS A 79 -0.29 -0.81 13.21
CA LYS A 79 -0.60 0.52 12.67
C LYS A 79 -1.18 1.53 13.68
N SER A 80 -1.77 1.09 14.80
CA SER A 80 -2.55 1.98 15.68
C SER A 80 -2.37 1.66 17.18
N PRO A 81 -2.47 2.65 18.09
CA PRO A 81 -2.47 2.42 19.54
C PRO A 81 -3.72 1.64 19.98
N ARG A 82 -3.60 0.80 21.01
CA ARG A 82 -4.76 0.09 21.60
C ARG A 82 -5.50 0.90 22.66
N TRP A 83 -4.90 2.00 23.12
CA TRP A 83 -5.39 2.85 24.21
C TRP A 83 -6.09 4.13 23.73
N ALA A 84 -6.23 4.30 22.41
CA ALA A 84 -6.93 5.43 21.82
C ALA A 84 -7.80 4.97 20.65
N MET A 85 -8.91 5.67 20.44
CA MET A 85 -9.86 5.42 19.36
C MET A 85 -10.43 6.73 18.84
N ALA A 86 -10.53 6.88 17.52
CA ALA A 86 -11.27 7.97 16.90
C ALA A 86 -12.74 7.56 16.78
N TYR A 87 -13.62 8.22 17.51
CA TYR A 87 -15.07 8.12 17.38
C TYR A 87 -15.54 9.12 16.33
N LYS A 88 -15.86 8.67 15.12
CA LYS A 88 -16.32 9.54 14.04
C LYS A 88 -17.79 9.88 14.21
N PHE A 89 -18.16 11.12 13.91
CA PHE A 89 -19.56 11.52 13.89
C PHE A 89 -20.32 10.81 12.77
N LYS A 90 -21.66 10.79 12.87
CA LYS A 90 -22.47 10.24 11.79
C LYS A 90 -22.28 11.10 10.55
N ALA A 91 -21.83 10.48 9.46
CA ALA A 91 -21.63 11.18 8.20
C ALA A 91 -22.92 11.88 7.78
N GLU A 92 -22.80 13.16 7.39
CA GLU A 92 -23.89 13.90 6.79
C GLU A 92 -24.40 13.13 5.55
N LYS A 93 -25.73 13.02 5.45
CA LYS A 93 -26.39 12.37 4.32
C LYS A 93 -27.19 13.41 3.59
N VAL A 94 -26.95 13.54 2.30
CA VAL A 94 -27.74 14.41 1.43
C VAL A 94 -28.47 13.58 0.40
N GLU A 95 -29.66 14.02 0.05
CA GLU A 95 -30.44 13.46 -1.04
C GLU A 95 -30.10 14.22 -2.33
N THR A 96 -29.87 13.50 -3.42
CA THR A 96 -29.73 14.10 -4.76
C THR A 96 -30.21 13.14 -5.84
N GLU A 97 -30.39 13.65 -7.05
CA GLU A 97 -30.87 12.89 -8.20
C GLU A 97 -29.72 12.13 -8.89
N LEU A 98 -29.93 10.84 -9.17
CA LEU A 98 -29.04 10.02 -10.00
C LEU A 98 -29.25 10.36 -11.48
N GLN A 99 -28.23 10.89 -12.15
CA GLN A 99 -28.33 11.22 -13.57
C GLN A 99 -27.98 10.03 -14.48
N SER A 100 -26.96 9.26 -14.12
CA SER A 100 -26.54 8.07 -14.85
C SER A 100 -25.57 7.23 -14.03
N VAL A 101 -25.30 6.00 -14.47
CA VAL A 101 -24.21 5.17 -13.95
C VAL A 101 -23.16 4.99 -15.03
N SER A 102 -21.93 5.34 -14.69
CA SER A 102 -20.73 5.09 -15.52
C SER A 102 -19.91 3.97 -14.91
N TYR A 103 -19.14 3.25 -15.72
CA TYR A 103 -18.32 2.14 -15.25
C TYR A 103 -16.86 2.45 -15.52
N GLN A 104 -16.04 2.45 -14.47
CA GLN A 104 -14.61 2.68 -14.57
C GLN A 104 -13.86 1.36 -14.53
N VAL A 105 -12.89 1.20 -15.41
CA VAL A 105 -11.99 0.04 -15.42
C VAL A 105 -10.73 0.42 -14.64
N GLY A 106 -10.47 -0.30 -13.55
CA GLY A 106 -9.25 -0.14 -12.78
C GLY A 106 -8.05 -0.76 -13.48
N ARG A 107 -6.84 -0.42 -12.99
CA ARG A 107 -5.56 -0.93 -13.52
C ARG A 107 -5.45 -2.46 -13.60
N THR A 108 -6.18 -3.19 -12.75
CA THR A 108 -6.20 -4.67 -12.74
C THR A 108 -7.45 -5.24 -13.41
N GLY A 109 -8.15 -4.44 -14.21
CA GLY A 109 -9.39 -4.81 -14.90
C GLY A 109 -10.65 -4.73 -14.06
N ALA A 110 -10.56 -4.39 -12.77
CA ALA A 110 -11.72 -4.29 -11.87
C ALA A 110 -12.71 -3.24 -12.37
N ILE A 111 -13.96 -3.64 -12.59
CA ILE A 111 -15.03 -2.75 -13.06
C ILE A 111 -15.74 -2.17 -11.85
N THR A 112 -15.67 -0.85 -11.70
CA THR A 112 -16.29 -0.11 -10.60
C THR A 112 -17.42 0.76 -11.12
N PRO A 113 -18.68 0.54 -10.70
CA PRO A 113 -19.77 1.43 -11.03
C PRO A 113 -19.67 2.74 -10.24
N VAL A 114 -19.89 3.85 -10.94
CA VAL A 114 -19.85 5.21 -10.42
C VAL A 114 -21.14 5.92 -10.79
N ALA A 115 -21.91 6.29 -9.77
CA ALA A 115 -23.09 7.13 -9.91
C ALA A 115 -22.68 8.56 -10.28
N ASN A 116 -23.23 9.08 -11.38
CA ASN A 116 -23.17 10.48 -11.74
C ASN A 116 -24.42 11.18 -11.21
N LEU A 117 -24.21 12.23 -10.43
CA LEU A 117 -25.24 12.83 -9.59
C LEU A 117 -25.47 14.27 -9.99
N LYS A 118 -26.70 14.75 -9.79
CA LYS A 118 -26.97 16.18 -9.78
C LYS A 118 -26.11 16.83 -8.68
N PRO A 119 -25.36 17.90 -8.99
CA PRO A 119 -24.44 18.50 -8.03
C PRO A 119 -25.12 18.86 -6.71
N VAL A 120 -24.58 18.37 -5.59
CA VAL A 120 -25.11 18.60 -4.24
C VAL A 120 -23.97 18.97 -3.29
N LEU A 121 -24.22 19.91 -2.37
CA LEU A 121 -23.26 20.28 -1.34
C LEU A 121 -23.29 19.22 -0.22
N LEU A 122 -22.14 18.65 0.12
CA LEU A 122 -22.00 17.66 1.19
C LEU A 122 -20.66 17.83 1.90
N ALA A 123 -20.67 18.09 3.20
CA ALA A 123 -19.49 18.37 4.01
C ALA A 123 -18.54 19.36 3.30
N GLY A 124 -19.03 20.58 3.03
CA GLY A 124 -18.25 21.69 2.48
C GLY A 124 -17.87 21.60 0.99
N THR A 125 -18.09 20.48 0.31
CA THR A 125 -17.72 20.30 -1.11
C THR A 125 -18.90 19.92 -1.99
N VAL A 126 -18.86 20.30 -3.27
CA VAL A 126 -19.84 19.87 -4.26
C VAL A 126 -19.54 18.45 -4.74
N VAL A 127 -20.43 17.51 -4.43
CA VAL A 127 -20.36 16.12 -4.88
C VAL A 127 -21.16 15.97 -6.17
N LYS A 128 -20.49 15.43 -7.21
CA LYS A 128 -21.08 15.10 -8.52
C LYS A 128 -21.00 13.61 -8.86
N ARG A 129 -20.17 12.87 -8.14
CA ARG A 129 -19.92 11.45 -8.38
C ARG A 129 -19.83 10.71 -7.06
N ALA A 130 -20.38 9.49 -7.02
CA ALA A 130 -20.32 8.63 -5.85
C ALA A 130 -20.09 7.17 -6.26
N SER A 131 -19.35 6.44 -5.43
CA SER A 131 -19.12 5.01 -5.63
C SER A 131 -20.41 4.20 -5.38
N LEU A 132 -20.71 3.26 -6.29
CA LEU A 132 -21.70 2.20 -6.08
C LEU A 132 -21.05 0.88 -5.66
N HIS A 133 -19.72 0.84 -5.52
CA HIS A 133 -18.88 -0.30 -5.14
C HIS A 133 -18.88 -1.46 -6.15
N ASN A 134 -20.02 -2.12 -6.39
CA ASN A 134 -20.13 -3.28 -7.28
C ASN A 134 -21.59 -3.55 -7.69
N GLU A 135 -21.79 -4.58 -8.53
CA GLU A 135 -23.11 -5.01 -9.01
C GLU A 135 -24.06 -5.37 -7.86
N ASP A 136 -23.55 -6.09 -6.85
CA ASP A 136 -24.39 -6.62 -5.77
C ASP A 136 -25.03 -5.48 -4.96
N ILE A 137 -24.33 -4.36 -4.80
CA ILE A 137 -24.88 -3.15 -4.16
C ILE A 137 -25.95 -2.49 -5.03
N ILE A 138 -25.76 -2.42 -6.36
CA ILE A 138 -26.77 -1.88 -7.29
C ILE A 138 -28.07 -2.69 -7.17
N LYS A 139 -27.96 -4.03 -7.23
CA LYS A 139 -29.11 -4.95 -7.09
C LYS A 139 -29.75 -4.85 -5.70
N LYS A 140 -28.94 -4.80 -4.65
CA LYS A 140 -29.43 -4.68 -3.26
C LYS A 140 -30.18 -3.38 -3.03
N LEU A 141 -29.72 -2.28 -3.63
CA LEU A 141 -30.40 -1.00 -3.57
C LEU A 141 -31.66 -0.98 -4.46
N GLY A 142 -31.77 -1.88 -5.45
CA GLY A 142 -32.85 -1.84 -6.44
C GLY A 142 -32.84 -0.51 -7.20
N LEU A 143 -31.64 -0.08 -7.62
CA LEU A 143 -31.40 1.25 -8.19
C LEU A 143 -32.04 1.37 -9.58
N HIS A 144 -32.73 2.48 -9.83
CA HIS A 144 -33.31 2.82 -11.13
C HIS A 144 -32.72 4.14 -11.66
N GLU A 145 -32.74 4.33 -12.96
CA GLU A 145 -32.36 5.61 -13.58
C GLU A 145 -33.23 6.75 -13.02
N HIS A 146 -32.64 7.92 -12.80
CA HIS A 146 -33.32 9.09 -12.23
C HIS A 146 -33.82 8.96 -10.78
N ASP A 147 -33.44 7.91 -10.06
CA ASP A 147 -33.75 7.78 -8.63
C ASP A 147 -33.16 8.94 -7.81
N PHE A 148 -33.88 9.34 -6.77
CA PHE A 148 -33.29 10.14 -5.69
C PHE A 148 -32.50 9.20 -4.76
N VAL A 149 -31.22 9.49 -4.57
CA VAL A 149 -30.27 8.69 -3.81
C VAL A 149 -29.74 9.43 -2.59
N TYR A 150 -29.49 8.70 -1.52
CA TYR A 150 -28.80 9.21 -0.34
C TYR A 150 -27.29 9.00 -0.49
N VAL A 151 -26.54 10.09 -0.42
CA VAL A 151 -25.09 10.13 -0.57
C VAL A 151 -24.46 10.48 0.75
N GLU A 152 -23.44 9.72 1.15
CA GLU A 152 -22.60 10.02 2.32
C GLU A 152 -21.13 9.97 1.93
N LYS A 153 -20.27 10.70 2.65
CA LYS A 153 -18.81 10.57 2.52
C LYS A 153 -18.25 9.65 3.59
N GLY A 154 -17.65 8.53 3.16
CA GLY A 154 -16.90 7.67 4.07
C GLY A 154 -15.62 8.38 4.54
N GLY A 155 -15.50 8.63 5.84
CA GLY A 155 -14.34 9.32 6.42
C GLY A 155 -14.08 10.69 5.79
N GLU A 156 -15.16 11.39 5.38
CA GLU A 156 -15.15 12.73 4.77
C GLU A 156 -14.46 12.88 3.40
N ILE A 157 -13.98 11.79 2.80
CA ILE A 157 -13.22 11.85 1.53
C ILE A 157 -14.01 11.25 0.36
N ILE A 158 -14.45 10.00 0.46
CA ILE A 158 -15.00 9.26 -0.69
C ILE A 158 -16.53 9.21 -0.63
N PRO A 159 -17.25 9.88 -1.56
CA PRO A 159 -18.72 9.79 -1.61
C PRO A 159 -19.17 8.41 -2.07
N LYS A 160 -20.21 7.88 -1.44
CA LYS A 160 -20.85 6.60 -1.80
C LYS A 160 -22.36 6.69 -1.64
N ILE A 161 -23.08 5.89 -2.43
CA ILE A 161 -24.53 5.75 -2.31
C ILE A 161 -24.85 4.78 -1.17
N VAL A 162 -25.73 5.19 -0.26
CA VAL A 162 -26.12 4.38 0.90
C VAL A 162 -27.58 4.00 0.95
N GLY A 163 -28.40 4.56 0.04
CA GLY A 163 -29.82 4.28 -0.03
C GLY A 163 -30.46 5.02 -1.19
N ILE A 164 -31.73 4.70 -1.42
CA ILE A 164 -32.61 5.33 -2.40
C ILE A 164 -33.85 5.87 -1.70
N ASN A 165 -34.44 6.93 -2.23
CA ASN A 165 -35.77 7.40 -1.85
C ASN A 165 -36.80 6.88 -2.86
N THR A 166 -37.43 5.76 -2.52
CA THR A 166 -38.46 5.12 -3.34
C THR A 166 -39.74 5.95 -3.48
N GLU A 167 -40.01 6.88 -2.56
CA GLU A 167 -41.23 7.71 -2.61
C GLU A 167 -41.20 8.72 -3.76
N LYS A 168 -40.00 9.12 -4.20
CA LYS A 168 -39.80 10.03 -5.34
C LYS A 168 -39.59 9.31 -6.67
N ARG A 169 -39.63 7.97 -6.68
CA ARG A 169 -39.44 7.19 -7.90
C ARG A 169 -40.62 7.38 -8.84
N THR A 170 -40.33 7.68 -10.09
CA THR A 170 -41.36 7.73 -11.15
C THR A 170 -41.63 6.32 -11.69
N SER A 171 -42.85 6.05 -12.12
CA SER A 171 -43.27 4.73 -12.65
C SER A 171 -42.49 4.28 -13.89
N ASP A 172 -41.90 5.24 -14.61
CA ASP A 172 -41.25 5.00 -15.90
C ASP A 172 -39.72 4.80 -15.75
N SER A 173 -39.21 4.88 -14.51
CA SER A 173 -37.79 4.67 -14.21
C SER A 173 -37.41 3.22 -14.52
N LYS A 174 -36.32 3.02 -15.28
CA LYS A 174 -35.80 1.69 -15.62
C LYS A 174 -34.77 1.23 -14.59
N GLU A 175 -34.75 -0.06 -14.29
CA GLU A 175 -33.72 -0.64 -13.42
C GLU A 175 -32.33 -0.47 -14.04
N VAL A 176 -31.35 -0.12 -13.20
CA VAL A 176 -29.96 -0.01 -13.66
C VAL A 176 -29.36 -1.40 -13.83
N GLU A 177 -29.20 -1.81 -15.09
CA GLU A 177 -28.50 -3.04 -15.43
C GLU A 177 -26.98 -2.87 -15.40
N TYR A 178 -26.29 -3.89 -14.89
CA TYR A 178 -24.83 -3.94 -14.91
C TYR A 178 -24.33 -4.28 -16.32
N ILE A 179 -23.28 -3.60 -16.76
CA ILE A 179 -22.71 -3.83 -18.09
C ILE A 179 -22.15 -5.24 -18.22
N LYS A 180 -22.29 -5.83 -19.41
CA LYS A 180 -21.74 -7.17 -19.74
C LYS A 180 -20.38 -7.11 -20.43
N ASN A 181 -20.09 -6.00 -21.11
CA ASN A 181 -18.85 -5.78 -21.87
C ASN A 181 -18.06 -4.62 -21.27
N CYS A 182 -16.74 -4.73 -21.28
CA CYS A 182 -15.84 -3.69 -20.84
C CYS A 182 -16.09 -2.39 -21.63
N PRO A 183 -16.27 -1.23 -20.96
CA PRO A 183 -16.58 0.02 -21.65
C PRO A 183 -15.40 0.57 -22.44
N GLU A 184 -14.18 0.09 -22.18
CA GLU A 184 -12.94 0.59 -22.77
C GLU A 184 -12.44 -0.25 -23.94
N CYS A 185 -12.65 -1.58 -23.90
CA CYS A 185 -12.15 -2.50 -24.94
C CYS A 185 -13.20 -3.48 -25.50
N GLY A 186 -14.44 -3.43 -25.03
CA GLY A 186 -15.55 -4.27 -25.53
C GLY A 186 -15.51 -5.75 -25.10
N THR A 187 -14.42 -6.23 -24.49
CA THR A 187 -14.29 -7.63 -24.02
C THR A 187 -15.38 -7.98 -23.00
N GLU A 188 -15.95 -9.18 -23.10
CA GLU A 188 -16.92 -9.68 -22.13
C GLU A 188 -16.33 -9.73 -20.72
N LEU A 189 -17.08 -9.25 -19.74
CA LEU A 189 -16.65 -9.17 -18.34
C LEU A 189 -16.83 -10.52 -17.65
N VAL A 190 -15.88 -10.85 -16.78
CA VAL A 190 -15.92 -12.08 -16.00
C VAL A 190 -16.15 -11.74 -14.53
N LYS A 191 -17.13 -12.40 -13.90
CA LYS A 191 -17.32 -12.40 -12.45
C LYS A 191 -16.70 -13.67 -11.88
N VAL A 192 -15.74 -13.53 -10.97
CA VAL A 192 -15.14 -14.68 -10.28
C VAL A 192 -16.08 -15.10 -9.15
N GLU A 193 -16.38 -16.39 -9.02
CA GLU A 193 -17.41 -16.91 -8.10
C GLU A 193 -17.26 -16.42 -6.64
N ASP A 194 -16.03 -16.23 -6.17
CA ASP A 194 -15.72 -15.75 -4.81
C ASP A 194 -15.53 -14.22 -4.68
N GLN A 195 -15.80 -13.46 -5.74
CA GLN A 195 -15.60 -12.00 -5.75
C GLN A 195 -16.87 -11.26 -6.22
N ALA A 196 -17.25 -10.23 -5.46
CA ALA A 196 -18.39 -9.37 -5.81
C ALA A 196 -18.14 -8.46 -7.04
N ILE A 197 -16.90 -8.40 -7.53
CA ILE A 197 -16.45 -7.44 -8.56
C ILE A 197 -16.32 -8.15 -9.91
N HIS A 198 -16.75 -7.47 -10.97
CA HIS A 198 -16.50 -7.91 -12.35
C HIS A 198 -15.13 -7.44 -12.82
N PHE A 199 -14.48 -8.22 -13.68
CA PHE A 199 -13.18 -7.89 -14.23
C PHE A 199 -13.19 -7.96 -15.76
N CYS A 200 -12.46 -7.05 -16.40
CA CYS A 200 -12.08 -7.18 -17.79
C CYS A 200 -10.91 -8.17 -17.90
N PRO A 201 -11.07 -9.32 -18.58
CA PRO A 201 -10.01 -10.32 -18.68
C PRO A 201 -8.93 -9.97 -19.71
N ASN A 202 -9.14 -8.93 -20.53
CA ASN A 202 -8.18 -8.46 -21.53
C ASN A 202 -7.07 -7.62 -20.87
N ASP A 203 -6.24 -8.27 -20.07
CA ASP A 203 -5.20 -7.61 -19.28
C ASP A 203 -4.10 -6.96 -20.15
N LEU A 204 -3.75 -7.58 -21.28
CA LEU A 204 -2.69 -7.12 -22.18
C LEU A 204 -3.09 -5.98 -23.12
N HIS A 205 -4.37 -5.84 -23.48
CA HIS A 205 -4.78 -4.86 -24.51
C HIS A 205 -5.86 -3.89 -24.05
N CYS A 206 -6.44 -4.05 -22.86
CA CYS A 206 -7.39 -3.08 -22.35
C CYS A 206 -6.64 -1.77 -21.98
N PRO A 207 -6.93 -0.62 -22.62
CA PRO A 207 -6.19 0.63 -22.43
C PRO A 207 -5.89 1.02 -20.97
N PRO A 208 -6.87 1.05 -20.04
CA PRO A 208 -6.62 1.39 -18.64
C PRO A 208 -5.76 0.35 -17.90
N GLN A 209 -5.77 -0.91 -18.32
CA GLN A 209 -4.91 -1.95 -17.74
C GLN A 209 -3.47 -1.81 -18.25
N VAL A 210 -3.31 -1.54 -19.54
CA VAL A 210 -2.00 -1.28 -20.17
C VAL A 210 -1.33 -0.05 -19.55
N VAL A 211 -2.04 1.09 -19.56
CA VAL A 211 -1.58 2.33 -18.92
C VAL A 211 -1.33 2.10 -17.43
N GLY A 212 -2.23 1.43 -16.72
CA GLY A 212 -2.09 1.16 -15.30
C GLY A 212 -0.87 0.29 -14.94
N ARG A 213 -0.52 -0.67 -15.80
CA ARG A 213 0.68 -1.51 -15.70
C ARG A 213 1.94 -0.68 -15.91
N MET A 214 1.94 0.19 -16.91
CA MET A 214 3.05 1.12 -17.18
C MET A 214 3.24 2.13 -16.04
N ILE A 215 2.16 2.68 -15.48
CA ILE A 215 2.21 3.54 -14.28
C ILE A 215 2.80 2.78 -13.07
N HIS A 216 2.42 1.52 -12.89
CA HIS A 216 2.98 0.67 -11.83
C HIS A 216 4.48 0.42 -12.03
N TYR A 217 4.89 0.12 -13.26
CA TYR A 217 6.28 -0.13 -13.64
C TYR A 217 7.20 1.05 -13.30
N VAL A 218 6.79 2.28 -13.63
CA VAL A 218 7.58 3.49 -13.38
C VAL A 218 7.56 3.97 -11.92
N SER A 219 6.66 3.40 -11.10
CA SER A 219 6.40 3.90 -9.74
C SER A 219 7.63 3.87 -8.83
N ARG A 220 7.63 4.71 -7.80
CA ARG A 220 8.74 4.86 -6.83
C ARG A 220 9.19 3.54 -6.18
N LYS A 221 8.28 2.58 -6.02
CA LYS A 221 8.58 1.27 -5.40
C LYS A 221 9.09 0.24 -6.41
N ALA A 222 8.90 0.49 -7.70
CA ALA A 222 9.36 -0.33 -8.81
C ALA A 222 10.64 0.29 -9.39
N LEU A 223 10.61 0.72 -10.65
CA LEU A 223 11.80 1.23 -11.34
C LEU A 223 12.11 2.70 -11.05
N ASN A 224 11.23 3.41 -10.36
CA ASN A 224 11.45 4.80 -9.93
C ASN A 224 11.93 5.70 -11.08
N ILE A 225 11.19 5.70 -12.19
CA ILE A 225 11.50 6.56 -13.35
C ILE A 225 10.91 7.94 -13.08
N ASP A 226 11.78 8.87 -12.69
CA ASP A 226 11.39 10.25 -12.40
C ASP A 226 10.87 10.97 -13.67
N ASN A 227 9.99 11.95 -13.48
CA ASN A 227 9.40 12.79 -14.54
C ASN A 227 8.49 12.06 -15.54
N LEU A 228 8.17 10.79 -15.31
CA LEU A 228 7.21 10.01 -16.11
C LEU A 228 5.91 9.78 -15.32
N GLY A 229 5.05 10.80 -15.31
CA GLY A 229 3.77 10.78 -14.59
C GLY A 229 2.65 10.05 -15.34
N SER A 230 1.51 9.81 -14.65
CA SER A 230 0.36 9.13 -15.25
C SER A 230 -0.18 9.82 -16.50
N GLU A 231 -0.30 11.15 -16.49
CA GLU A 231 -0.75 11.93 -17.64
C GLU A 231 0.18 11.78 -18.86
N THR A 232 1.49 11.76 -18.63
CA THR A 232 2.49 11.58 -19.69
C THR A 232 2.43 10.16 -20.27
N ILE A 233 2.25 9.14 -19.42
CA ILE A 233 2.09 7.75 -19.87
C ILE A 233 0.81 7.58 -20.69
N GLU A 234 -0.31 8.16 -20.25
CA GLU A 234 -1.57 8.18 -21.00
C GLU A 234 -1.39 8.85 -22.36
N GLN A 235 -0.65 9.96 -22.41
CA GLN A 235 -0.36 10.65 -23.66
C GLN A 235 0.53 9.82 -24.59
N LEU A 236 1.64 9.25 -24.10
CA LEU A 236 2.52 8.38 -24.88
C LEU A 236 1.76 7.17 -25.44
N TYR A 237 0.87 6.57 -24.65
CA TYR A 237 0.01 5.48 -25.10
C TYR A 237 -0.99 5.92 -26.17
N ARG A 238 -1.64 7.07 -26.00
CA ARG A 238 -2.60 7.63 -26.97
C ARG A 238 -1.95 7.94 -28.32
N GLU A 239 -0.72 8.46 -28.31
CA GLU A 239 0.09 8.70 -29.51
C GLU A 239 0.74 7.42 -30.08
N LYS A 240 0.44 6.25 -29.49
CA LYS A 240 0.97 4.92 -29.89
C LYS A 240 2.49 4.83 -29.86
N LEU A 241 3.12 5.57 -28.96
CA LEU A 241 4.57 5.53 -28.74
C LEU A 241 4.97 4.40 -27.79
N ILE A 242 4.04 3.96 -26.93
CA ILE A 242 4.23 2.84 -25.99
C ILE A 242 2.97 2.00 -25.89
N GLU A 243 3.12 0.68 -25.74
CA GLU A 243 2.05 -0.28 -25.49
C GLU A 243 2.42 -1.27 -24.37
N ASN A 244 3.68 -1.36 -23.99
CA ASN A 244 4.18 -2.17 -22.88
C ASN A 244 5.43 -1.54 -22.24
N PRO A 245 5.84 -1.99 -21.04
CA PRO A 245 7.03 -1.48 -20.35
C PRO A 245 8.35 -1.50 -21.15
N ALA A 246 8.53 -2.42 -22.11
CA ALA A 246 9.76 -2.47 -22.90
C ALA A 246 9.85 -1.32 -23.91
N ASP A 247 8.73 -0.72 -24.30
CA ASP A 247 8.71 0.39 -25.26
C ASP A 247 9.34 1.66 -24.69
N PHE A 248 9.36 1.83 -23.36
CA PHE A 248 10.05 2.98 -22.73
C PHE A 248 11.50 3.09 -23.17
N TYR A 249 12.19 1.96 -23.28
CA TYR A 249 13.61 1.91 -23.65
C TYR A 249 13.85 2.06 -25.16
N ALA A 250 12.79 2.08 -25.96
CA ALA A 250 12.84 2.37 -27.40
C ALA A 250 12.56 3.85 -27.71
N LEU A 251 12.04 4.61 -26.74
CA LEU A 251 11.69 6.01 -26.94
C LEU A 251 12.93 6.86 -27.20
N THR A 252 12.81 7.76 -28.18
CA THR A 252 13.81 8.81 -28.41
C THR A 252 13.28 10.17 -27.96
N LYS A 253 14.19 11.09 -27.64
CA LYS A 253 13.85 12.47 -27.24
C LYS A 253 12.99 13.17 -28.30
N GLU A 254 13.28 12.91 -29.58
CA GLU A 254 12.59 13.52 -30.73
C GLU A 254 11.14 13.06 -30.85
N GLN A 255 10.81 11.85 -30.39
CA GLN A 255 9.44 11.34 -30.35
C GLN A 255 8.63 11.94 -29.20
N ILE A 256 9.29 12.28 -28.09
CA ILE A 256 8.64 12.82 -26.89
C ILE A 256 8.44 14.34 -27.01
N LEU A 257 9.36 15.06 -27.67
CA LEU A 257 9.35 16.52 -27.77
C LEU A 257 8.06 17.14 -28.35
N PRO A 258 7.36 16.53 -29.33
CA PRO A 258 6.11 17.07 -29.89
C PRO A 258 4.91 17.00 -28.94
N LEU A 259 5.02 16.30 -27.81
CA LEU A 259 3.93 16.12 -26.87
C LEU A 259 3.54 17.43 -26.17
N GLU A 260 2.25 17.58 -25.88
CA GLU A 260 1.74 18.72 -25.10
C GLU A 260 2.47 18.87 -23.76
N ARG A 261 2.82 20.11 -23.42
CA ARG A 261 3.54 20.47 -22.18
C ARG A 261 4.92 19.82 -22.05
N MET A 262 5.50 19.33 -23.15
CA MET A 262 6.84 18.78 -23.17
C MET A 262 7.88 19.83 -23.58
N ALA A 263 8.74 20.20 -22.63
CA ALA A 263 9.92 21.03 -22.91
C ALA A 263 11.15 20.14 -23.14
N GLU A 264 12.16 20.69 -23.81
CA GLU A 264 13.39 19.95 -24.13
C GLU A 264 14.06 19.33 -22.90
N LYS A 265 14.11 20.07 -21.79
CA LYS A 265 14.64 19.58 -20.51
C LYS A 265 13.80 18.45 -19.92
N SER A 266 12.48 18.53 -20.02
CA SER A 266 11.57 17.48 -19.51
C SER A 266 11.72 16.19 -20.31
N ALA A 267 11.80 16.30 -21.65
CA ALA A 267 12.05 15.16 -22.51
C ALA A 267 13.40 14.50 -22.20
N GLN A 268 14.46 15.29 -22.01
CA GLN A 268 15.77 14.75 -21.61
C GLN A 268 15.71 14.05 -20.24
N ASN A 269 15.06 14.66 -19.24
CA ASN A 269 14.92 14.06 -17.92
C ASN A 269 14.19 12.70 -17.95
N ILE A 270 13.22 12.52 -18.85
CA ILE A 270 12.52 11.24 -19.03
C ILE A 270 13.49 10.19 -19.57
N ILE A 271 14.23 10.51 -20.64
CA ILE A 271 15.23 9.60 -21.23
C ILE A 271 16.31 9.24 -20.20
N ASP A 272 16.85 10.22 -19.48
CA ASP A 272 17.84 9.99 -18.43
C ASP A 272 17.28 9.12 -17.28
N GLY A 273 16.01 9.28 -16.94
CA GLY A 273 15.32 8.47 -15.94
C GLY A 273 15.14 7.01 -16.38
N ILE A 274 14.82 6.79 -17.65
CA ILE A 274 14.70 5.46 -18.26
C ILE A 274 16.06 4.76 -18.34
N GLU A 275 17.14 5.48 -18.68
CA GLU A 275 18.48 4.90 -18.68
C GLU A 275 18.93 4.51 -17.26
N LYS A 276 18.73 5.39 -16.28
CA LYS A 276 19.04 5.08 -14.87
C LYS A 276 18.24 3.90 -14.32
N SER A 277 17.02 3.67 -14.81
CA SER A 277 16.20 2.59 -14.29
C SER A 277 16.71 1.19 -14.62
N LYS A 278 17.68 1.07 -15.56
CA LYS A 278 18.35 -0.20 -15.87
C LYS A 278 19.18 -0.74 -14.71
N GLU A 279 19.66 0.15 -13.83
CA GLU A 279 20.47 -0.16 -12.64
C GLU A 279 19.64 -0.58 -11.42
N ILE A 280 18.31 -0.65 -11.56
CA ILE A 280 17.42 -0.98 -10.45
C ILE A 280 17.51 -2.48 -10.12
N PRO A 281 17.64 -2.86 -8.84
CA PRO A 281 17.74 -4.26 -8.43
C PRO A 281 16.59 -5.15 -8.93
N PHE A 282 16.92 -6.41 -9.23
CA PHE A 282 16.01 -7.36 -9.84
C PHE A 282 14.69 -7.54 -9.06
N GLU A 283 14.69 -7.51 -7.73
CA GLU A 283 13.46 -7.64 -6.93
C GLU A 283 12.47 -6.49 -7.17
N LYS A 284 12.97 -5.29 -7.47
CA LYS A 284 12.15 -4.13 -7.81
C LYS A 284 11.69 -4.18 -9.27
N VAL A 285 12.53 -4.68 -10.17
CA VAL A 285 12.16 -4.93 -11.57
C VAL A 285 11.04 -5.98 -11.63
N LEU A 286 11.18 -7.09 -10.90
CA LEU A 286 10.18 -8.16 -10.81
C LEU A 286 8.85 -7.64 -10.24
N PHE A 287 8.92 -6.80 -9.20
CA PHE A 287 7.73 -6.11 -8.70
C PHE A 287 7.11 -5.18 -9.76
N GLY A 288 7.93 -4.45 -10.51
CA GLY A 288 7.51 -3.51 -11.55
C GLY A 288 6.85 -4.17 -12.77
N ILE A 289 7.28 -5.38 -13.16
CA ILE A 289 6.68 -6.16 -14.25
C ILE A 289 5.17 -6.38 -14.03
N GLY A 290 4.74 -6.45 -12.76
CA GLY A 290 3.32 -6.44 -12.41
C GLY A 290 2.63 -7.80 -12.59
N ILE A 291 3.34 -8.90 -12.31
CA ILE A 291 2.74 -10.24 -12.28
C ILE A 291 1.61 -10.27 -11.25
N LYS A 292 0.45 -10.81 -11.63
CA LYS A 292 -0.74 -10.85 -10.77
C LYS A 292 -0.42 -11.55 -9.45
N HIS A 293 -0.86 -10.96 -8.34
CA HIS A 293 -0.61 -11.40 -6.96
C HIS A 293 0.86 -11.32 -6.47
N VAL A 294 1.82 -10.90 -7.30
CA VAL A 294 3.21 -10.68 -6.89
C VAL A 294 3.39 -9.24 -6.41
N GLY A 295 3.33 -9.06 -5.09
CA GLY A 295 3.64 -7.78 -4.43
C GLY A 295 5.13 -7.61 -4.12
N GLU A 296 5.50 -6.45 -3.57
CA GLU A 296 6.89 -6.11 -3.23
C GLU A 296 7.59 -7.18 -2.37
N THR A 297 6.90 -7.68 -1.34
CA THR A 297 7.43 -8.73 -0.45
C THR A 297 7.60 -10.06 -1.18
N VAL A 298 6.65 -10.43 -2.04
CA VAL A 298 6.71 -11.68 -2.80
C VAL A 298 7.85 -11.62 -3.82
N ALA A 299 8.02 -10.50 -4.51
CA ALA A 299 9.12 -10.30 -5.45
C ALA A 299 10.50 -10.45 -4.77
N LYS A 300 10.68 -9.85 -3.59
CA LYS A 300 11.91 -10.03 -2.78
C LYS A 300 12.18 -11.49 -2.43
N LYS A 301 11.14 -12.23 -2.04
CA LYS A 301 11.26 -13.65 -1.70
C LYS A 301 11.56 -14.52 -2.92
N LEU A 302 10.95 -14.22 -4.07
CA LEU A 302 11.25 -14.89 -5.33
C LEU A 302 12.72 -14.68 -5.71
N VAL A 303 13.22 -13.44 -5.72
CA VAL A 303 14.62 -13.14 -6.05
C VAL A 303 15.62 -13.72 -5.04
N LYS A 304 15.20 -14.00 -3.80
CA LYS A 304 16.02 -14.73 -2.84
C LYS A 304 16.26 -16.20 -3.23
N ASN A 305 15.29 -16.83 -3.90
CA ASN A 305 15.31 -18.26 -4.24
C ASN A 305 15.63 -18.52 -5.72
N PHE A 306 15.39 -17.55 -6.59
CA PHE A 306 15.60 -17.63 -8.04
C PHE A 306 16.51 -16.47 -8.47
N ASN A 307 17.66 -16.80 -9.06
CA ASN A 307 18.70 -15.81 -9.33
C ASN A 307 18.41 -15.03 -10.61
N THR A 308 17.72 -15.63 -11.58
CA THR A 308 17.41 -14.99 -12.87
C THR A 308 15.92 -15.06 -13.17
N ILE A 309 15.46 -14.20 -14.08
CA ILE A 309 14.10 -14.29 -14.64
C ILE A 309 13.88 -15.61 -15.40
N ASP A 310 14.96 -16.18 -15.97
CA ASP A 310 14.92 -17.45 -16.68
C ASP A 310 14.73 -18.62 -15.69
N ASP A 311 15.26 -18.53 -14.47
CA ASP A 311 14.99 -19.51 -13.40
C ASP A 311 13.49 -19.50 -13.04
N LEU A 312 12.89 -18.32 -12.91
CA LEU A 312 11.45 -18.16 -12.65
C LEU A 312 10.58 -18.66 -13.81
N LYS A 313 11.02 -18.43 -15.05
CA LYS A 313 10.34 -18.90 -16.28
C LYS A 313 10.25 -20.43 -16.32
N ASN A 314 11.27 -21.12 -15.84
CA ASN A 314 11.35 -22.59 -15.88
C ASN A 314 10.81 -23.26 -14.61
N ALA A 315 10.49 -22.50 -13.56
CA ALA A 315 9.99 -23.05 -12.30
C ALA A 315 8.56 -23.58 -12.44
N THR A 316 8.32 -24.74 -11.84
CA THR A 316 6.98 -25.34 -11.72
C THR A 316 6.15 -24.66 -10.62
N ALA A 317 4.82 -24.81 -10.68
CA ALA A 317 3.95 -24.29 -9.63
C ALA A 317 4.28 -24.90 -8.25
N GLU A 318 4.66 -26.17 -8.22
CA GLU A 318 5.07 -26.89 -7.02
C GLU A 318 6.37 -26.34 -6.42
N GLU A 319 7.38 -26.06 -7.24
CA GLU A 319 8.65 -25.45 -6.81
C GLU A 319 8.42 -24.02 -6.27
N LEU A 320 7.60 -23.23 -6.95
CA LEU A 320 7.24 -21.88 -6.50
C LEU A 320 6.54 -21.91 -5.13
N CYS A 321 5.70 -22.92 -4.86
CA CYS A 321 5.03 -23.08 -3.56
C CYS A 321 5.98 -23.47 -2.41
N GLN A 322 7.22 -23.87 -2.68
CA GLN A 322 8.21 -24.14 -1.63
C GLN A 322 8.77 -22.85 -1.03
N VAL A 323 8.61 -21.71 -1.72
CA VAL A 323 9.02 -20.41 -1.20
C VAL A 323 8.01 -19.93 -0.15
N GLU A 324 8.52 -19.45 0.98
CA GLU A 324 7.72 -18.94 2.09
C GLU A 324 6.74 -17.84 1.62
N ASP A 325 5.48 -17.91 2.08
CA ASP A 325 4.37 -17.02 1.70
C ASP A 325 3.91 -17.08 0.23
N ILE A 326 4.39 -18.05 -0.55
CA ILE A 326 3.90 -18.30 -1.91
C ILE A 326 2.94 -19.49 -1.89
N GLY A 327 1.64 -19.19 -1.99
CA GLY A 327 0.60 -20.20 -2.17
C GLY A 327 0.32 -20.52 -3.63
N MET A 328 -0.44 -21.61 -3.87
CA MET A 328 -0.77 -22.10 -5.21
C MET A 328 -1.34 -21.03 -6.15
N LYS A 329 -2.16 -20.11 -5.63
CA LYS A 329 -2.74 -19.01 -6.43
C LYS A 329 -1.69 -18.06 -7.02
N ILE A 330 -0.63 -17.78 -6.26
CA ILE A 330 0.49 -16.94 -6.70
C ILE A 330 1.34 -17.73 -7.70
N ALA A 331 1.65 -18.99 -7.38
CA ALA A 331 2.43 -19.88 -8.24
C ALA A 331 1.81 -20.03 -9.64
N VAL A 332 0.50 -20.31 -9.71
CA VAL A 332 -0.26 -20.38 -10.97
C VAL A 332 -0.20 -19.06 -11.73
N SER A 333 -0.33 -17.92 -11.04
CA SER A 333 -0.26 -16.60 -11.71
C SER A 333 1.11 -16.30 -12.32
N ILE A 334 2.19 -16.80 -11.72
CA ILE A 334 3.55 -16.70 -12.25
C ILE A 334 3.70 -17.59 -13.48
N VAL A 335 3.25 -18.85 -13.39
CA VAL A 335 3.29 -19.80 -14.52
C VAL A 335 2.46 -19.28 -15.70
N ASP A 336 1.23 -18.82 -15.46
CA ASP A 336 0.36 -18.24 -16.49
C ASP A 336 1.00 -17.02 -17.16
N PHE A 337 1.71 -16.20 -16.39
CA PHE A 337 2.44 -15.04 -16.93
C PHE A 337 3.52 -15.49 -17.93
N PHE A 338 4.32 -16.50 -17.59
CA PHE A 338 5.38 -17.02 -18.46
C PHE A 338 4.86 -17.91 -19.61
N ASN A 339 3.64 -18.45 -19.51
CA ASN A 339 2.99 -19.17 -20.61
C ASN A 339 2.48 -18.24 -21.72
N ASN A 340 2.47 -16.92 -21.50
CA ASN A 340 2.02 -15.95 -22.50
C ASN A 340 3.19 -15.47 -23.38
N PRO A 341 3.14 -15.70 -24.71
CA PRO A 341 4.21 -15.28 -25.63
C PRO A 341 4.51 -13.77 -25.65
N GLU A 342 3.51 -12.92 -25.45
CA GLU A 342 3.71 -11.46 -25.44
C GLU A 342 4.48 -11.00 -24.20
N ASN A 343 4.23 -11.62 -23.05
CA ASN A 343 5.00 -11.38 -21.83
C ASN A 343 6.46 -11.82 -22.01
N ILE A 344 6.68 -12.99 -22.64
CA ILE A 344 8.04 -13.47 -22.93
C ILE A 344 8.76 -12.48 -23.84
N LEU A 345 8.13 -12.05 -24.93
CA LEU A 345 8.72 -11.08 -25.87
C LEU A 345 9.06 -9.75 -25.18
N MET A 346 8.16 -9.25 -24.31
CA MET A 346 8.43 -8.07 -23.50
C MET A 346 9.68 -8.25 -22.62
N LEU A 347 9.81 -9.39 -21.94
CA LEU A 347 10.99 -9.67 -21.10
C LEU A 347 12.28 -9.78 -21.91
N GLU A 348 12.24 -10.42 -23.08
CA GLU A 348 13.39 -10.52 -23.99
C GLU A 348 13.86 -9.14 -24.46
N ARG A 349 12.91 -8.23 -24.76
CA ARG A 349 13.21 -6.84 -25.09
C ARG A 349 13.81 -6.09 -23.90
N LEU A 350 13.22 -6.21 -22.70
CA LEU A 350 13.79 -5.60 -21.49
C LEU A 350 15.23 -6.08 -21.26
N LYS A 351 15.50 -7.38 -21.44
CA LYS A 351 16.84 -7.97 -21.35
C LYS A 351 17.78 -7.37 -22.39
N SER A 352 17.35 -7.18 -23.65
CA SER A 352 18.18 -6.62 -24.71
C SER A 352 18.51 -5.12 -24.50
N TYR A 353 17.66 -4.39 -23.78
CA TYR A 353 17.92 -3.00 -23.36
C TYR A 353 18.81 -2.89 -22.12
N GLY A 354 19.20 -4.01 -21.50
CA GLY A 354 20.08 -4.04 -20.33
C GLY A 354 19.38 -3.82 -18.99
N VAL A 355 18.06 -4.01 -18.92
CA VAL A 355 17.33 -4.00 -17.64
C VAL A 355 17.76 -5.20 -16.80
N GLN A 356 18.05 -4.96 -15.52
CA GLN A 356 18.52 -5.99 -14.61
C GLN A 356 17.44 -7.04 -14.28
N LEU A 357 17.51 -8.16 -14.99
CA LEU A 357 16.62 -9.33 -14.85
C LEU A 357 17.30 -10.52 -14.15
N GLU A 358 18.40 -10.23 -13.48
CA GLU A 358 19.15 -11.17 -12.66
C GLU A 358 19.61 -10.49 -11.37
N LYS A 359 19.70 -11.28 -10.32
CA LYS A 359 20.24 -10.86 -9.05
C LYS A 359 21.68 -10.39 -9.28
N GLY A 360 21.92 -9.10 -9.06
CA GLY A 360 23.25 -8.53 -9.24
C GLY A 360 24.25 -9.15 -8.25
N GLU A 361 25.53 -9.13 -8.60
CA GLU A 361 26.63 -9.65 -7.78
C GLU A 361 26.66 -9.03 -6.36
N ASN A 362 26.09 -7.82 -6.19
CA ASN A 362 26.18 -6.99 -4.99
C ASN A 362 25.09 -7.17 -3.92
N THR A 363 24.53 -8.37 -3.76
CA THR A 363 23.72 -8.67 -2.54
C THR A 363 24.39 -9.67 -1.60
N ASN A 364 25.50 -10.28 -2.02
CA ASN A 364 26.30 -11.20 -1.22
C ASN A 364 27.81 -10.97 -1.46
N GLU A 365 28.26 -9.72 -1.60
CA GLU A 365 29.68 -9.49 -1.34
C GLU A 365 29.90 -9.76 0.15
N VAL A 366 30.53 -10.89 0.41
CA VAL A 366 31.10 -11.18 1.71
C VAL A 366 32.24 -10.17 1.89
N LEU A 367 31.93 -9.03 2.51
CA LEU A 367 32.88 -7.96 2.85
C LEU A 367 34.07 -8.53 3.62
N SER A 368 33.84 -9.58 4.42
CA SER A 368 34.88 -10.39 5.04
C SER A 368 34.33 -11.75 5.50
N ASN A 369 35.19 -12.76 5.70
CA ASN A 369 34.79 -14.05 6.27
C ASN A 369 34.80 -14.04 7.81
N THR A 370 34.71 -12.87 8.45
CA THR A 370 34.91 -12.71 9.90
C THR A 370 33.86 -13.48 10.72
N LEU A 371 32.65 -13.64 10.18
CA LEU A 371 31.56 -14.38 10.80
C LEU A 371 31.35 -15.79 10.23
N GLU A 372 32.31 -16.33 9.48
CA GLU A 372 32.15 -17.63 8.83
C GLU A 372 31.84 -18.73 9.85
N SER A 373 30.85 -19.57 9.53
CA SER A 373 30.31 -20.63 10.40
C SER A 373 29.72 -20.15 11.74
N LYS A 374 29.48 -18.85 11.91
CA LYS A 374 28.80 -18.30 13.09
C LYS A 374 27.34 -18.04 12.82
N THR A 375 26.50 -18.31 13.81
CA THR A 375 25.06 -18.03 13.76
C THR A 375 24.66 -16.90 14.69
N PHE A 376 23.82 -16.00 14.18
CA PHE A 376 23.37 -14.80 14.88
C PHE A 376 21.85 -14.78 15.02
N LEU A 377 21.38 -14.18 16.12
CA LEU A 377 19.97 -13.85 16.33
C LEU A 377 19.89 -12.50 17.03
N PHE A 378 19.04 -11.63 16.52
CA PHE A 378 18.80 -10.30 17.11
C PHE A 378 17.52 -10.30 17.94
N THR A 379 17.58 -9.73 19.15
CA THR A 379 16.42 -9.60 20.04
C THR A 379 16.39 -8.24 20.72
N GLY A 380 15.20 -7.77 21.08
CA GLY A 380 15.00 -6.41 21.60
C GLY A 380 14.84 -5.38 20.48
N LYS A 381 14.76 -4.11 20.89
CA LYS A 381 14.71 -2.95 19.99
C LYS A 381 16.13 -2.45 19.77
N LEU A 382 16.61 -2.57 18.54
CA LEU A 382 17.91 -2.07 18.11
C LEU A 382 17.81 -0.54 17.91
N SER A 383 18.84 0.17 18.35
CA SER A 383 18.96 1.63 18.38
C SER A 383 19.92 2.16 17.32
N LEU A 384 20.95 1.39 16.96
CA LEU A 384 21.98 1.79 16.00
C LEU A 384 21.58 1.46 14.54
N PHE A 385 20.84 0.38 14.32
CA PHE A 385 20.42 -0.08 13.00
C PHE A 385 19.07 -0.81 13.04
N THR A 386 18.43 -0.97 11.88
CA THR A 386 17.23 -1.81 11.77
C THR A 386 17.61 -3.29 11.85
N ARG A 387 16.67 -4.14 12.28
CA ARG A 387 16.91 -5.59 12.31
C ARG A 387 17.25 -6.14 10.92
N GLU A 388 16.57 -5.66 9.89
CA GLU A 388 16.83 -6.03 8.50
C GLU A 388 18.26 -5.66 8.08
N SER A 389 18.73 -4.47 8.45
CA SER A 389 20.12 -4.04 8.18
C SER A 389 21.14 -4.85 8.96
N ALA A 390 20.83 -5.27 10.19
CA ALA A 390 21.71 -6.11 11.00
C ALA A 390 21.84 -7.53 10.44
N GLU A 391 20.71 -8.11 10.01
CA GLU A 391 20.68 -9.41 9.35
C GLU A 391 21.48 -9.37 8.03
N GLU A 392 21.35 -8.29 7.27
CA GLU A 392 22.16 -8.06 6.07
C GLU A 392 23.66 -7.91 6.38
N MET A 393 24.05 -7.22 7.46
CA MET A 393 25.45 -7.12 7.89
C MET A 393 26.03 -8.49 8.26
N VAL A 394 25.27 -9.35 8.93
CA VAL A 394 25.70 -10.73 9.25
C VAL A 394 25.97 -11.52 7.99
N GLU A 395 25.05 -11.46 7.02
CA GLU A 395 25.18 -12.16 5.74
C GLU A 395 26.38 -11.64 4.94
N LYS A 396 26.60 -10.32 4.94
CA LYS A 396 27.77 -9.67 4.33
C LYS A 396 29.10 -10.01 5.00
N HIS A 397 29.13 -10.56 6.21
CA HIS A 397 30.39 -10.98 6.86
C HIS A 397 30.53 -12.52 6.95
N GLY A 398 29.75 -13.26 6.15
CA GLY A 398 29.83 -14.72 6.06
C GLY A 398 29.07 -15.48 7.15
N GLY A 399 28.29 -14.78 7.97
CA GLY A 399 27.50 -15.35 9.07
C GLY A 399 26.10 -15.81 8.63
N LYS A 400 25.43 -16.58 9.50
CA LYS A 400 24.07 -17.09 9.26
C LYS A 400 23.07 -16.56 10.28
N ASN A 401 22.01 -15.90 9.83
CA ASN A 401 20.90 -15.51 10.70
C ASN A 401 20.00 -16.72 11.02
N ILE A 402 19.62 -16.87 12.29
CA ILE A 402 18.66 -17.89 12.71
C ILE A 402 17.50 -17.26 13.49
N SER A 403 16.31 -17.83 13.37
CA SER A 403 15.07 -17.23 13.88
C SER A 403 14.75 -17.59 15.35
N ALA A 404 15.43 -18.59 15.91
CA ALA A 404 15.14 -19.14 17.23
C ALA A 404 16.40 -19.38 18.08
N VAL A 405 16.26 -19.20 19.39
CA VAL A 405 17.29 -19.55 20.38
C VAL A 405 17.37 -21.07 20.46
N SER A 406 18.50 -21.64 20.03
CA SER A 406 18.76 -23.07 20.01
C SER A 406 20.23 -23.35 20.37
N LYS A 407 20.61 -24.61 20.57
CA LYS A 407 22.02 -25.01 20.79
C LYS A 407 22.94 -24.67 19.61
N ASN A 408 22.36 -24.45 18.42
CA ASN A 408 23.11 -24.10 17.22
C ASN A 408 23.30 -22.58 17.08
N LEU A 409 22.84 -21.77 18.05
CA LEU A 409 23.07 -20.32 18.11
C LEU A 409 24.44 -20.02 18.70
N ASN A 410 25.26 -19.21 18.04
CA ASN A 410 26.53 -18.75 18.60
C ASN A 410 26.39 -17.42 19.32
N TYR A 411 25.71 -16.45 18.70
CA TYR A 411 25.61 -15.07 19.20
C TYR A 411 24.17 -14.57 19.27
N LEU A 412 23.76 -14.09 20.44
CA LEU A 412 22.52 -13.35 20.62
C LEU A 412 22.84 -11.86 20.79
N VAL A 413 22.50 -11.05 19.79
CA VAL A 413 22.68 -9.59 19.86
C VAL A 413 21.42 -8.97 20.47
N VAL A 414 21.63 -8.18 21.52
CA VAL A 414 20.59 -7.71 22.44
C VAL A 414 20.49 -6.19 22.38
N GLY A 415 19.35 -5.71 21.87
CA GLY A 415 18.94 -4.32 22.01
C GLY A 415 18.07 -4.08 23.25
N GLU A 416 17.55 -2.86 23.40
CA GLU A 416 16.71 -2.49 24.53
C GLU A 416 15.51 -3.44 24.69
N LYS A 417 15.20 -3.82 25.94
CA LYS A 417 14.08 -4.73 26.30
C LYS A 417 14.18 -6.13 25.69
N ALA A 418 15.37 -6.74 25.63
CA ALA A 418 15.48 -8.16 25.31
C ALA A 418 14.78 -9.03 26.37
N GLY A 419 13.57 -9.48 26.04
CA GLY A 419 12.70 -10.24 26.92
C GLY A 419 13.07 -11.73 27.02
N SER A 420 12.10 -12.60 26.72
CA SER A 420 12.17 -14.05 26.96
C SER A 420 13.28 -14.80 26.21
N LYS A 421 13.81 -14.24 25.11
CA LYS A 421 14.93 -14.83 24.34
C LYS A 421 16.28 -14.69 25.08
N LEU A 422 16.49 -13.61 25.83
CA LEU A 422 17.69 -13.42 26.66
C LEU A 422 17.80 -14.52 27.72
N LYS A 423 16.71 -14.75 28.47
CA LYS A 423 16.66 -15.78 29.52
C LYS A 423 16.94 -17.18 28.95
N LYS A 424 16.29 -17.53 27.84
CA LYS A 424 16.54 -18.82 27.15
C LYS A 424 17.98 -18.99 26.68
N ALA A 425 18.64 -17.92 26.27
CA ALA A 425 20.03 -17.98 25.85
C ALA A 425 20.98 -18.17 27.05
N GLN A 426 20.70 -17.48 28.16
CA GLN A 426 21.42 -17.66 29.44
C GLN A 426 21.27 -19.09 29.98
N ASP A 427 20.08 -19.70 29.86
CA ASP A 427 19.81 -21.06 30.31
C ASP A 427 20.57 -22.14 29.52
N ILE A 428 20.87 -21.89 28.24
CA ILE A 428 21.62 -22.83 27.37
C ILE A 428 23.13 -22.75 27.64
N GLY A 429 23.64 -21.61 28.12
CA GLY A 429 25.01 -21.41 28.59
C GLY A 429 26.11 -21.40 27.51
N THR A 430 25.85 -21.95 26.32
CA THR A 430 26.81 -22.00 25.19
C THR A 430 26.69 -20.82 24.22
N ILE A 431 25.76 -19.89 24.47
CA ILE A 431 25.44 -18.76 23.57
C ILE A 431 26.09 -17.50 24.12
N THR A 432 26.88 -16.82 23.29
CA THR A 432 27.49 -15.53 23.63
C THR A 432 26.47 -14.43 23.45
N ILE A 433 26.32 -13.54 24.43
CA ILE A 433 25.38 -12.41 24.38
C ILE A 433 26.20 -11.15 24.10
N LEU A 434 25.80 -10.40 23.07
CA LEU A 434 26.45 -9.17 22.64
C LEU A 434 25.46 -8.00 22.67
N ASP A 435 25.95 -6.79 22.88
CA ASP A 435 25.21 -5.56 22.57
C ASP A 435 25.40 -5.11 21.11
N GLU A 436 24.73 -4.02 20.72
CA GLU A 436 24.77 -3.51 19.34
C GLU A 436 26.16 -3.00 18.93
N GLN A 437 26.95 -2.47 19.87
CA GLN A 437 28.27 -1.94 19.60
C GLN A 437 29.29 -3.08 19.51
N GLU A 438 29.20 -4.06 20.42
CA GLU A 438 30.02 -5.27 20.40
C GLU A 438 29.80 -6.08 19.12
N PHE A 439 28.59 -6.06 18.55
CA PHE A 439 28.32 -6.65 17.23
C PHE A 439 29.07 -5.91 16.11
N LEU A 440 29.07 -4.58 16.11
CA LEU A 440 29.79 -3.77 15.13
C LEU A 440 31.30 -3.98 15.22
N ASP A 441 31.84 -3.97 16.44
CA ASP A 441 33.27 -4.18 16.69
C ASP A 441 33.74 -5.57 16.22
N LEU A 442 32.83 -6.55 16.18
CA LEU A 442 33.12 -7.91 15.72
C LEU A 442 33.19 -8.02 14.19
N ILE A 443 32.56 -7.09 13.46
CA ILE A 443 32.55 -7.08 11.99
C ILE A 443 33.51 -6.05 11.38
N GLY A 444 34.07 -5.13 12.18
CA GLY A 444 35.16 -4.22 11.80
C GLY A 444 34.71 -2.77 11.70
#